data_AF-A0A225DN28-F1
#
_entry.id   AF-A0A225DN28-F1
#
_cell.length_a   1.000
_cell.length_b   1.000
_cell.length_c   1.000
_cell.angle_alpha   90.00
_cell.angle_beta   90.00
_cell.angle_gamma   90.00
#
_symmetry.space_group_name_H-M   'P 1'
#
loop_
_entity.id
_entity.type
_entity.pdbx_description
1 polymer ?
#
loop_
_entity_poly.entity_id
_entity_poly.type
_entity_poly.pdbx_seq_one_letter_code
_entity_poly.pdbx_strand_id
1 'polypeptide(L)'
;MLGYAGERVPDEQLDLVPNRLVNKAIKKPITNPFVIFIDLNLPPLPHDPLSADWLERVAAPLVRDRDRKGEPDPWNLLLLSNFPDHYADDDASHPRGYVNGVFGKNPVHAVAHPEAFTAIVDAALQYGSLPQ
;
A
#
# COMPACT_ATOMS: atom_id res chain seq x y z
N MET A 1 11.07 -16.21 5.35
CA MET A 1 10.24 -15.91 4.16
C MET A 1 9.15 -14.95 4.61
N LEU A 2 9.22 -13.67 4.23
CA LEU A 2 8.30 -12.61 4.71
C LEU A 2 7.11 -12.35 3.74
N GLY A 3 6.95 -13.17 2.70
CA GLY A 3 5.85 -13.09 1.75
C GLY A 3 4.80 -14.17 1.99
N TYR A 4 3.52 -13.80 1.92
CA TYR A 4 2.41 -14.76 1.82
C TYR A 4 1.97 -14.81 0.37
N ALA A 5 1.92 -16.00 -0.23
CA ALA A 5 1.33 -16.18 -1.55
C ALA A 5 -0.17 -15.84 -1.50
N GLY A 6 -0.61 -14.96 -2.40
CA GLY A 6 -2.03 -14.60 -2.55
C GLY A 6 -2.76 -15.61 -3.43
N GLU A 7 -4.05 -15.82 -3.15
CA GLU A 7 -4.96 -16.52 -4.06
C GLU A 7 -5.59 -15.51 -5.02
N ARG A 8 -5.71 -15.87 -6.30
CA ARG A 8 -6.38 -15.04 -7.32
C ARG A 8 -7.84 -14.81 -6.92
N VAL A 9 -8.28 -13.56 -6.92
CA VAL A 9 -9.68 -13.17 -6.71
C VAL A 9 -10.32 -12.74 -8.04
N PRO A 10 -11.66 -12.81 -8.17
CA PRO A 10 -12.37 -12.23 -9.31
C PRO A 10 -12.12 -10.72 -9.42
N ASP A 11 -12.13 -10.21 -10.65
CA ASP A 11 -11.81 -8.80 -10.95
C ASP A 11 -12.76 -7.84 -10.22
N GLU A 12 -14.02 -8.22 -10.02
CA GLU A 12 -15.02 -7.41 -9.31
C GLU A 12 -14.74 -7.26 -7.80
N GLN A 13 -13.80 -8.05 -7.26
CA GLN A 13 -13.43 -8.04 -5.85
C GLN A 13 -12.03 -7.49 -5.59
N LEU A 14 -11.31 -7.04 -6.63
CA LEU A 14 -9.94 -6.52 -6.50
C LEU A 14 -9.86 -5.36 -5.50
N ASP A 15 -10.88 -4.49 -5.48
CA ASP A 15 -10.96 -3.33 -4.58
C ASP A 15 -11.07 -3.72 -3.09
N LEU A 16 -11.50 -4.95 -2.78
CA LEU A 16 -11.68 -5.45 -1.40
C LEU A 16 -10.42 -6.12 -0.84
N VAL A 17 -9.47 -6.51 -1.69
CA VAL A 17 -8.25 -7.23 -1.28
C VAL A 17 -7.39 -6.42 -0.32
N PRO A 18 -7.10 -5.12 -0.58
CA PRO A 18 -6.28 -4.32 0.32
C PRO A 18 -6.89 -4.21 1.72
N ASN A 19 -8.22 -4.01 1.81
CA ASN A 19 -8.94 -3.96 3.08
C ASN A 19 -8.77 -5.25 3.90
N ARG A 20 -8.89 -6.41 3.24
CA ARG A 20 -8.70 -7.71 3.89
C ARG A 20 -7.27 -7.89 4.39
N LEU A 21 -6.27 -7.50 3.58
CA LEU A 21 -4.86 -7.63 3.92
C LEU A 21 -4.46 -6.72 5.08
N VAL A 22 -4.90 -5.46 5.09
CA VAL A 22 -4.69 -4.53 6.21
C VAL A 22 -5.32 -5.10 7.48
N ASN A 23 -6.58 -5.53 7.43
CA ASN A 23 -7.27 -6.12 8.57
C ASN A 23 -6.59 -7.38 9.12
N LYS A 24 -5.95 -8.18 8.25
CA LYS A 24 -5.16 -9.33 8.66
C LYS A 24 -3.83 -8.92 9.30
N ALA A 25 -3.17 -7.88 8.76
CA ALA A 25 -1.89 -7.39 9.26
C ALA A 25 -2.02 -6.78 10.67
N ILE A 26 -3.04 -5.94 10.91
CA ILE A 26 -3.25 -5.27 12.20
C ILE A 26 -3.65 -6.22 13.34
N LYS A 27 -4.10 -7.44 13.02
CA LYS A 27 -4.44 -8.48 14.01
C LYS A 27 -3.22 -9.26 14.49
N LYS A 28 -2.06 -9.09 13.85
CA LYS A 28 -0.82 -9.73 14.30
C LYS A 28 -0.39 -9.11 15.65
N PRO A 29 0.19 -9.89 16.57
CA PRO A 29 0.67 -9.36 17.85
C PRO A 29 1.96 -8.56 17.64
N ILE A 30 1.81 -7.31 17.23
CA ILE A 30 2.92 -6.38 16.96
C ILE A 30 3.10 -5.47 18.17
N THR A 31 4.35 -5.30 18.62
CA THR A 31 4.70 -4.44 19.76
C THR A 31 5.52 -3.22 19.36
N ASN A 32 6.12 -3.23 18.16
CA ASN A 32 7.01 -2.19 17.66
C ASN A 32 6.32 -1.36 16.58
N PRO A 33 6.77 -0.12 16.31
CA PRO A 33 6.35 0.61 15.13
C PRO A 33 6.60 -0.19 13.86
N PHE A 34 5.63 -0.16 12.93
CA PHE A 34 5.66 -1.02 11.77
C PHE A 34 5.03 -0.40 10.53
N VAL A 35 5.46 -0.92 9.39
CA VAL A 35 4.93 -0.59 8.07
C VAL A 35 4.11 -1.78 7.58
N ILE A 36 2.92 -1.52 7.07
CA ILE A 36 2.16 -2.48 6.26
C ILE A 36 2.47 -2.17 4.80
N PHE A 37 3.20 -3.06 4.15
CA PHE A 37 3.49 -2.96 2.72
C PHE A 37 2.53 -3.86 1.95
N ILE A 38 1.77 -3.30 1.02
CA ILE A 38 0.86 -4.04 0.12
C ILE A 38 1.25 -3.71 -1.31
N ASP A 39 1.84 -4.69 -1.99
CA ASP A 39 1.91 -4.67 -3.44
C ASP A 39 0.61 -5.19 -4.01
N LEU A 40 -0.02 -4.38 -4.85
CA LEU A 40 -1.36 -4.64 -5.35
C LEU A 40 -1.33 -5.64 -6.51
N ASN A 41 -0.21 -5.72 -7.23
CA ASN A 41 0.02 -6.67 -8.32
C ASN A 41 -1.13 -6.68 -9.35
N LEU A 42 -1.70 -5.52 -9.61
CA LEU A 42 -2.80 -5.29 -10.54
C LEU A 42 -2.25 -5.12 -11.96
N PRO A 43 -2.99 -5.56 -12.99
CA PRO A 43 -2.64 -5.28 -14.38
C PRO A 43 -2.58 -3.76 -14.65
N PRO A 44 -1.92 -3.34 -15.75
CA PRO A 44 -1.92 -1.95 -16.18
C PRO A 44 -3.37 -1.48 -16.32
N LEU A 45 -3.76 -0.50 -15.51
CA LEU A 45 -5.10 0.08 -15.61
C LEU A 45 -5.11 1.12 -16.74
N PRO A 46 -6.19 1.21 -17.54
CA PRO A 46 -6.30 2.19 -18.64
C PRO A 46 -6.39 3.65 -18.15
N HIS A 47 -6.57 3.85 -16.86
CA HIS A 47 -6.57 5.14 -16.19
C HIS A 47 -5.43 5.19 -15.17
N ASP A 48 -4.99 6.41 -14.82
CA ASP A 48 -4.02 6.60 -13.76
C ASP A 48 -4.50 5.85 -12.50
N PRO A 49 -3.76 4.85 -12.01
CA PRO A 49 -4.14 4.15 -10.79
C PRO A 49 -4.08 5.06 -9.55
N LEU A 50 -3.48 6.26 -9.67
CA LEU A 50 -3.58 7.35 -8.71
C LEU A 50 -4.78 8.28 -8.95
N SER A 51 -5.73 7.92 -9.82
CA SER A 51 -7.00 8.63 -9.86
C SER A 51 -7.53 8.74 -8.43
N ALA A 52 -7.85 9.96 -8.02
CA ALA A 52 -8.35 10.24 -6.68
C ALA A 52 -9.48 9.27 -6.32
N ASP A 53 -10.29 8.90 -7.30
CA ASP A 53 -11.39 7.94 -7.19
C ASP A 53 -10.96 6.52 -6.82
N TRP A 54 -9.83 6.00 -7.30
CA TRP A 54 -9.37 4.65 -6.93
C TRP A 54 -8.78 4.66 -5.52
N LEU A 55 -7.93 5.63 -5.21
CA LEU A 55 -7.40 5.83 -3.86
C LEU A 55 -8.54 6.09 -2.86
N GLU A 56 -9.58 6.82 -3.25
CA GLU A 56 -10.76 7.06 -2.44
C GLU A 56 -11.59 5.79 -2.23
N ARG A 57 -11.61 4.87 -3.19
CA ARG A 57 -12.30 3.57 -3.02
C ARG A 57 -11.52 2.59 -2.16
N VAL A 58 -10.20 2.58 -2.27
CA VAL A 58 -9.35 1.56 -1.63
C VAL A 58 -8.76 2.03 -0.31
N ALA A 59 -8.18 3.23 -0.25
CA ALA A 59 -7.51 3.75 0.93
C ALA A 59 -8.47 4.54 1.85
N ALA A 60 -9.44 5.28 1.31
CA ALA A 60 -10.28 6.12 2.16
C ALA A 60 -11.19 5.34 3.14
N PRO A 61 -11.77 4.17 2.82
CA PRO A 61 -12.56 3.42 3.80
C PRO A 61 -11.72 2.95 4.99
N LEU A 62 -10.42 2.69 4.79
CA LEU A 62 -9.50 2.28 5.85
C LEU A 62 -9.26 3.40 6.87
N VAL A 63 -9.22 4.64 6.39
CA VAL A 63 -8.87 5.83 7.19
C VAL A 63 -10.12 6.51 7.75
N ARG A 64 -11.16 6.71 6.93
CA ARG A 64 -12.35 7.52 7.29
C ARG A 64 -13.11 6.99 8.49
N ASP A 65 -13.28 5.67 8.58
CA ASP A 65 -14.03 5.06 9.69
C ASP A 65 -13.33 5.23 11.04
N ARG A 66 -11.99 5.27 11.04
CA ARG A 66 -11.17 5.46 12.23
C ARG A 66 -11.10 6.91 12.65
N ASP A 67 -10.85 7.80 11.69
CA ASP A 67 -10.86 9.25 11.89
C ASP A 67 -12.19 9.71 12.52
N ARG A 68 -13.34 9.20 12.02
CA ARG A 68 -14.66 9.52 12.56
C ARG A 68 -14.86 9.11 14.02
N LYS A 69 -14.23 8.00 14.44
CA LYS A 69 -14.36 7.45 15.79
C LYS A 69 -13.28 7.97 16.76
N GLY A 70 -12.31 8.73 16.27
CA GLY A 70 -11.14 9.15 17.05
C GLY A 70 -10.29 7.97 17.53
N GLU A 71 -10.35 6.83 16.82
CA GLU A 71 -9.56 5.65 17.16
C GLU A 71 -8.09 5.87 16.77
N PRO A 72 -7.12 5.38 17.56
CA PRO A 72 -5.73 5.37 17.15
C PRO A 72 -5.52 4.61 15.82
N ASP A 73 -4.58 5.08 15.02
CA ASP A 73 -4.18 4.42 13.78
C ASP A 73 -3.44 3.12 14.12
N PRO A 74 -3.86 1.97 13.59
CA PRO A 74 -3.27 0.69 13.96
C PRO A 74 -1.95 0.42 13.22
N TRP A 75 -1.52 1.31 12.32
CA TRP A 75 -0.25 1.25 11.60
C TRP A 75 0.49 2.58 11.73
N ASN A 76 1.80 2.56 11.50
CA ASN A 76 2.60 3.79 11.40
C ASN A 76 2.69 4.31 9.96
N LEU A 77 2.80 3.38 9.01
CA LEU A 77 2.75 3.64 7.58
C LEU A 77 2.03 2.47 6.91
N LEU A 78 1.02 2.77 6.11
CA LEU A 78 0.48 1.85 5.12
C LEU A 78 1.04 2.29 3.76
N LEU A 79 1.84 1.42 3.15
CA LEU A 79 2.40 1.64 1.82
C LEU A 79 1.66 0.76 0.81
N LEU A 80 1.04 1.39 -0.18
CA LEU A 80 0.43 0.73 -1.32
C LEU A 80 1.33 0.91 -2.53
N SER A 81 1.70 -0.17 -3.20
CA SER A 81 2.45 -0.12 -4.46
C SER A 81 1.76 -0.89 -5.56
N ASN A 82 2.05 -0.56 -6.80
CA ASN A 82 1.80 -1.44 -7.93
C ASN A 82 2.87 -1.22 -8.99
N PHE A 83 3.59 -2.29 -9.34
CA PHE A 83 4.56 -2.30 -10.42
C PHE A 83 4.16 -3.38 -11.43
N PRO A 84 3.34 -3.02 -12.45
CA PRO A 84 2.75 -3.99 -13.37
C PRO A 84 3.72 -4.51 -14.44
N ASP A 85 5.03 -4.45 -14.21
CA ASP A 85 6.08 -4.81 -15.17
C ASP A 85 5.92 -6.23 -15.71
N HIS A 86 5.44 -7.15 -14.88
CA HIS A 86 5.21 -8.55 -15.23
C HIS A 86 3.95 -8.81 -16.08
N TYR A 87 3.16 -7.76 -16.36
CA TYR A 87 2.01 -7.79 -17.28
C TYR A 87 2.30 -7.09 -18.61
N ALA A 88 3.44 -6.41 -18.75
CA ALA A 88 3.82 -5.78 -20.01
C ALA A 88 4.32 -6.85 -20.99
N ASP A 89 3.92 -6.73 -22.26
CA ASP A 89 4.61 -7.43 -23.34
C ASP A 89 6.03 -6.85 -23.46
N ASP A 90 7.01 -7.68 -23.85
CA ASP A 90 8.43 -7.28 -23.94
C ASP A 90 8.66 -6.03 -24.84
N ASP A 91 7.75 -5.77 -25.78
CA ASP A 91 7.80 -4.66 -26.74
C ASP A 91 6.90 -3.46 -26.36
N ALA A 92 6.13 -3.55 -25.26
CA ALA A 92 5.24 -2.47 -24.82
C ALA A 92 5.98 -1.44 -23.95
N SER A 93 5.57 -0.16 -24.04
CA SER A 93 6.05 0.88 -23.11
C SER A 93 5.82 0.44 -21.66
N HIS A 94 6.87 0.42 -20.87
CA HIS A 94 6.80 0.03 -19.46
C HIS A 94 5.71 0.84 -18.73
N PRO A 95 4.68 0.20 -18.19
CA PRO A 95 3.65 0.89 -17.44
C PRO A 95 4.27 1.51 -16.19
N ARG A 96 4.04 2.80 -15.98
CA ARG A 96 4.59 3.52 -14.82
C ARG A 96 4.01 2.91 -13.54
N GLY A 97 4.88 2.37 -12.70
CA GLY A 97 4.51 1.94 -11.35
C GLY A 97 4.17 3.11 -10.43
N TYR A 98 3.50 2.83 -9.33
CA TYR A 98 3.19 3.84 -8.32
C TYR A 98 3.39 3.33 -6.91
N VAL A 99 3.59 4.29 -6.01
CA VAL A 99 3.68 4.09 -4.57
C VAL A 99 2.88 5.19 -3.89
N ASN A 100 2.05 4.81 -2.91
CA ASN A 100 1.30 5.73 -2.05
C ASN A 100 1.53 5.38 -0.58
N GLY A 101 1.97 6.35 0.21
CA GLY A 101 2.16 6.21 1.65
C GLY A 101 1.06 6.91 2.44
N VAL A 102 0.35 6.14 3.28
CA VAL A 102 -0.63 6.65 4.25
C VAL A 102 -0.02 6.57 5.64
N PHE A 103 0.46 7.72 6.13
CA PHE A 103 1.04 7.85 7.47
C PHE A 103 -0.06 7.82 8.53
N GLY A 104 0.16 7.07 9.62
CA GLY A 104 -0.67 7.16 10.81
C GLY A 104 -0.50 8.52 11.46
N LYS A 105 -1.61 9.26 11.62
CA LYS A 105 -1.63 10.59 12.27
C LYS A 105 -1.58 10.46 13.79
N ASN A 106 -2.15 9.39 14.34
CA ASN A 106 -2.19 9.07 15.76
C ASN A 106 -1.95 7.57 15.98
N PRO A 107 -0.73 7.05 15.73
CA PRO A 107 -0.48 5.62 15.72
C PRO A 107 -0.48 5.01 17.14
N VAL A 108 -1.00 3.78 17.26
CA VAL A 108 -0.94 2.97 18.50
C VAL A 108 0.49 2.81 19.01
N HIS A 109 1.45 2.64 18.10
CA HIS A 109 2.87 2.48 18.43
C HIS A 109 3.60 3.79 18.17
N ALA A 110 4.10 4.45 19.21
CA ALA A 110 4.85 5.69 19.07
C ALA A 110 6.19 5.47 18.34
N VAL A 111 6.59 6.44 17.53
CA VAL A 111 7.79 6.36 16.69
C VAL A 111 8.79 7.41 17.13
N ALA A 112 10.01 7.00 17.46
CA ALA A 112 11.08 7.92 17.82
C ALA A 112 11.64 8.68 16.60
N HIS A 113 11.63 8.04 15.42
CA HIS A 113 12.23 8.52 14.17
C HIS A 113 11.23 8.47 13.01
N PRO A 114 10.24 9.38 12.95
CA PRO A 114 9.23 9.38 11.88
C PRO A 114 9.83 9.55 10.48
N GLU A 115 11.00 10.17 10.36
CA GLU A 115 11.76 10.34 9.12
C GLU A 115 12.14 9.01 8.45
N ALA A 116 12.25 7.93 9.23
CA ALA A 116 12.52 6.59 8.69
C ALA A 116 11.41 6.12 7.74
N PHE A 117 10.15 6.52 7.97
CA PHE A 117 9.04 6.16 7.08
C PHE A 117 9.07 6.94 5.77
N THR A 118 9.49 8.21 5.80
CA THR A 118 9.71 8.99 4.58
C THR A 118 10.80 8.32 3.72
N ALA A 119 11.92 7.92 4.34
CA ALA A 119 12.98 7.21 3.64
C ALA A 119 12.50 5.86 3.02
N ILE A 120 11.56 5.16 3.67
CA ILE A 120 10.94 3.95 3.12
C ILE A 120 10.09 4.27 1.88
N VAL A 121 9.28 5.34 1.93
CA VAL A 121 8.48 5.79 0.78
C VAL A 121 9.40 6.17 -0.39
N ASP A 122 10.44 6.95 -0.13
CA ASP A 122 11.41 7.39 -1.14
C ASP A 122 12.14 6.18 -1.77
N ALA A 123 12.55 5.22 -0.95
CA ALA A 123 13.18 3.99 -1.44
C ALA A 123 12.23 3.16 -2.31
N ALA A 124 10.94 3.08 -1.95
CA ALA A 124 9.95 2.37 -2.74
C ALA A 124 9.68 3.07 -4.08
N LEU A 125 9.70 4.40 -4.13
CA LEU A 125 9.59 5.17 -5.38
C LEU A 125 10.76 4.93 -6.34
N GLN A 126 11.92 4.54 -5.82
CA GLN A 126 13.10 4.21 -6.64
C GLN A 126 13.07 2.78 -7.21
N TYR A 127 12.05 1.97 -6.89
CA TYR A 127 11.94 0.62 -7.45
C TYR A 127 11.95 0.66 -8.99
N GLY A 128 12.75 -0.22 -9.60
CA GLY A 128 12.98 -0.26 -11.05
C GLY A 128 13.94 0.82 -11.60
N SER A 129 14.36 1.80 -10.78
CA SER A 129 15.38 2.79 -11.14
C SER A 129 16.73 2.37 -10.58
N LEU A 130 17.60 1.82 -11.44
CA LEU A 130 19.00 1.59 -11.06
C LEU A 130 19.72 2.95 -10.95
N PRO A 131 20.53 3.19 -9.90
CA PRO A 131 21.39 4.37 -9.83
C PRO A 131 22.29 4.41 -11.08
N GLN A 132 22.40 5.58 -11.71
CA GLN A 132 23.35 5.85 -12.80
C GLN A 132 24.76 6.05 -12.25
#